data_AF-A0A3R7PCW6-F1
#
_entry.id   AF-A0A3R7PCW6-F1
#
_cell.length_a   1.000
_cell.length_b   1.000
_cell.length_c   1.000
_cell.angle_alpha   90.00
_cell.angle_beta   90.00
_cell.angle_gamma   90.00
#
_symmetry.space_group_name_H-M   'P 1'
#
loop_
_entity.id
_entity.type
_entity.pdbx_description
1 polymer ?
#
loop_
_entity_poly.entity_id
_entity_poly.type
_entity_poly.pdbx_seq_one_letter_code
_entity_poly.pdbx_strand_id
1 'polypeptide(L)'
;MSSWLLRPGVRKDIIRKNGDCNITFSNLKKRRSRYLQDLYTTLVDVQWRWTLLVFFLAFIISWLIFAFIWYMIIKVHGDRAEPCIYNVETFTASFLFSIETQHTIGYGHR
;
A
#
# COMPACT_ATOMS: atom_id res chain seq x y z
N MET A 1 -14.19 -47.70 -48.41
CA MET A 1 -15.01 -46.51 -48.10
C MET A 1 -14.58 -45.94 -46.76
N SER A 2 -14.31 -44.63 -46.77
CA SER A 2 -14.18 -43.69 -45.63
C SER A 2 -13.16 -43.98 -44.53
N SER A 3 -11.95 -43.50 -44.81
CA SER A 3 -10.90 -43.10 -43.86
C SER A 3 -11.42 -42.03 -42.89
N TRP A 4 -11.32 -42.31 -41.59
CA TRP A 4 -11.61 -41.38 -40.50
C TRP A 4 -10.48 -40.35 -40.36
N LEU A 5 -10.57 -39.25 -41.11
CA LEU A 5 -9.73 -38.06 -40.93
C LEU A 5 -10.20 -37.27 -39.69
N LEU A 6 -9.82 -37.74 -38.50
CA LEU A 6 -9.80 -36.89 -37.32
C LEU A 6 -8.60 -35.95 -37.45
N ARG A 7 -8.83 -34.72 -37.94
CA ARG A 7 -7.88 -33.63 -37.75
C ARG A 7 -7.69 -33.48 -36.24
N PRO A 8 -6.50 -33.70 -35.66
CA PRO A 8 -6.28 -33.34 -34.28
C PRO A 8 -6.37 -31.82 -34.22
N GLY A 9 -7.51 -31.29 -33.78
CA GLY A 9 -7.59 -29.90 -33.36
C GLY A 9 -6.48 -29.70 -32.33
N VAL A 10 -5.55 -28.78 -32.63
CA VAL A 10 -4.39 -28.50 -31.78
C VAL A 10 -4.90 -28.20 -30.37
N ARG A 11 -4.83 -29.18 -29.47
CA ARG A 11 -5.12 -28.97 -28.05
C ARG A 11 -4.05 -28.04 -27.53
N LYS A 12 -4.45 -26.86 -27.05
CA LYS A 12 -3.51 -25.95 -26.40
C LYS A 12 -3.06 -26.61 -25.10
N ASP A 13 -1.75 -26.76 -24.93
CA ASP A 13 -1.18 -27.29 -23.70
C ASP A 13 -1.58 -26.41 -22.51
N ILE A 14 -1.98 -27.06 -21.41
CA ILE A 14 -2.32 -26.37 -20.15
C ILE A 14 -1.07 -25.71 -19.56
N ILE A 15 0.10 -26.30 -19.80
CA ILE A 15 1.41 -25.84 -19.35
C ILE A 15 2.27 -25.64 -20.59
N ARG A 16 2.76 -24.41 -20.81
CA ARG A 16 3.69 -24.11 -21.90
C ARG A 16 5.04 -24.75 -21.62
N LYS A 17 5.83 -25.01 -22.66
CA LYS A 17 7.20 -25.55 -22.55
C LYS A 17 8.14 -24.70 -21.68
N ASN A 18 7.76 -23.44 -21.42
CA ASN A 18 8.50 -22.50 -20.58
C ASN A 18 8.10 -22.60 -19.08
N GLY A 19 7.19 -23.51 -18.71
CA GLY A 19 6.66 -23.66 -17.35
C GLY A 19 5.42 -22.81 -17.05
N ASP A 20 5.08 -21.85 -17.91
CA ASP A 20 3.91 -20.99 -17.72
C ASP A 20 2.59 -21.75 -17.91
N CYS A 21 1.71 -21.70 -16.92
CA CYS A 21 0.35 -22.25 -17.01
C CYS A 21 -0.55 -21.34 -17.85
N ASN A 22 -1.15 -21.88 -18.91
CA ASN A 22 -2.07 -21.19 -19.82
C ASN A 22 -3.52 -21.22 -19.29
N ILE A 23 -3.71 -20.71 -18.07
CA ILE A 23 -5.00 -20.69 -17.37
C ILE A 23 -5.41 -19.23 -17.15
N THR A 24 -6.41 -18.77 -17.90
CA THR A 24 -7.01 -17.45 -17.71
C THR A 24 -8.12 -17.55 -16.68
N PHE A 25 -7.87 -17.07 -15.46
CA PHE A 25 -8.87 -17.01 -14.40
C PHE A 25 -9.95 -15.97 -14.75
N SER A 26 -11.14 -16.41 -15.16
CA SER A 26 -12.31 -15.54 -15.32
C SER A 26 -13.11 -15.46 -14.00
N ASN A 27 -13.69 -14.30 -13.72
CA ASN A 27 -14.48 -13.96 -12.51
C ASN A 27 -13.74 -13.88 -11.16
N LEU A 28 -12.99 -12.79 -10.96
CA LEU A 28 -12.19 -12.56 -9.75
C LEU A 28 -12.65 -11.36 -8.91
N LYS A 29 -13.97 -11.14 -8.77
CA LYS A 29 -14.53 -10.02 -7.96
C LYS A 29 -14.13 -10.04 -6.47
N LYS A 30 -13.75 -11.20 -5.90
CA LYS A 30 -13.31 -11.34 -4.48
C LYS A 30 -11.79 -11.43 -4.27
N ARG A 31 -10.96 -11.19 -5.31
CA ARG A 31 -9.51 -11.45 -5.24
C ARG A 31 -8.75 -10.38 -4.47
N ARG A 32 -9.08 -9.09 -4.66
CA ARG A 32 -8.41 -7.97 -3.95
C ARG A 32 -8.49 -8.10 -2.42
N SER A 33 -9.65 -8.47 -1.89
CA SER A 33 -9.82 -8.65 -0.44
C SER A 33 -8.97 -9.81 0.12
N ARG A 34 -8.85 -10.93 -0.61
CA ARG A 34 -7.99 -12.04 -0.20
C ARG A 34 -6.50 -11.71 -0.31
N TYR A 35 -6.10 -10.93 -1.31
CA TYR A 35 -4.74 -10.43 -1.42
C TYR A 35 -4.36 -9.46 -0.30
N LEU A 36 -5.29 -8.61 0.15
CA LEU A 36 -5.07 -7.74 1.30
C LEU A 36 -4.99 -8.52 2.62
N GLN A 37 -5.70 -9.65 2.71
CA GLN A 37 -5.67 -10.52 3.89
C GLN A 37 -4.37 -11.30 4.01
N ASP A 38 -3.71 -11.55 2.88
CA ASP A 38 -2.40 -12.19 2.77
C ASP A 38 -1.33 -11.21 2.28
N LEU A 39 -1.26 -10.06 2.97
CA LEU A 39 -0.38 -8.94 2.61
C LEU A 39 1.11 -9.33 2.68
N TYR A 40 1.48 -10.22 3.60
CA TYR A 40 2.87 -10.64 3.80
C TYR A 40 3.38 -11.46 2.61
N THR A 41 2.66 -12.52 2.20
CA THR A 41 3.10 -13.35 1.07
C THR A 41 3.04 -12.59 -0.25
N THR A 42 2.04 -11.70 -0.41
CA THR A 42 1.92 -10.85 -1.60
C THR A 42 3.04 -9.80 -1.69
N LEU A 43 3.48 -9.21 -0.58
CA LEU A 43 4.62 -8.28 -0.58
C LEU A 43 5.93 -8.96 -0.99
N VAL A 44 6.11 -10.24 -0.64
CA VAL A 44 7.28 -11.05 -1.00
C VAL A 44 7.24 -11.51 -2.47
N ASP A 45 6.06 -11.81 -3.01
CA ASP A 45 5.88 -12.29 -4.39
C ASP A 45 5.83 -11.15 -5.43
N VAL A 46 5.61 -9.91 -4.98
CA VAL A 46 5.55 -8.72 -5.84
C VAL A 46 6.96 -8.26 -6.28
N GLN A 47 7.06 -7.68 -7.49
CA GLN A 47 8.34 -7.16 -7.98
C GLN A 47 8.90 -6.10 -7.03
N TRP A 48 10.22 -6.12 -6.80
CA TRP A 48 10.92 -5.24 -5.87
C TRP A 48 10.58 -3.74 -5.99
N ARG A 49 10.33 -3.25 -7.21
CA ARG A 49 9.92 -1.85 -7.47
C ARG A 49 8.62 -1.49 -6.76
N TRP A 50 7.64 -2.39 -6.81
CA TRP A 50 6.34 -2.19 -6.18
C TRP A 50 6.41 -2.38 -4.67
N THR A 51 7.24 -3.31 -4.18
CA THR A 51 7.48 -3.50 -2.74
C THR A 51 8.05 -2.23 -2.11
N LEU A 52 9.04 -1.60 -2.74
CA LEU A 52 9.59 -0.32 -2.28
C LEU A 52 8.55 0.80 -2.31
N LEU A 53 7.75 0.90 -3.38
CA LEU A 53 6.69 1.92 -3.47
C LEU A 53 5.64 1.77 -2.36
N VAL A 54 5.19 0.53 -2.08
CA VAL A 54 4.23 0.27 -1.00
C VAL A 54 4.82 0.61 0.36
N PHE A 55 6.11 0.30 0.58
CA PHE A 55 6.82 0.67 1.80
C PHE A 55 6.84 2.19 2.00
N PHE A 56 7.32 2.97 1.03
CA PHE A 56 7.34 4.43 1.13
C PHE A 56 5.94 5.02 1.31
N LEU A 57 4.94 4.49 0.61
CA LEU A 57 3.56 4.95 0.73
C LEU A 57 3.02 4.70 2.15
N ALA A 58 3.33 3.55 2.76
CA ALA A 58 2.91 3.25 4.12
C ALA A 58 3.48 4.26 5.15
N PHE A 59 4.74 4.67 5.00
CA PHE A 59 5.36 5.71 5.83
C PHE A 59 4.70 7.08 5.62
N ILE A 60 4.41 7.46 4.37
CA ILE A 60 3.73 8.73 4.10
C ILE A 60 2.33 8.73 4.70
N ILE A 61 1.60 7.62 4.58
CA ILE A 61 0.27 7.47 5.18
C ILE A 61 0.35 7.56 6.71
N SER A 62 1.34 6.94 7.36
CA SER A 62 1.51 7.05 8.81
C SER A 62 1.81 8.49 9.24
N TRP A 63 2.64 9.24 8.52
CA TRP A 63 2.88 10.66 8.81
C TRP A 63 1.61 11.49 8.65
N LEU A 64 0.83 11.27 7.59
CA LEU A 64 -0.39 12.03 7.34
C LEU A 64 -1.47 11.77 8.41
N ILE A 65 -1.64 10.52 8.85
CA ILE A 65 -2.60 10.17 9.90
C ILE A 65 -2.24 10.86 11.22
N PHE A 66 -0.99 10.77 11.66
CA PHE A 66 -0.54 11.40 12.90
C PHE A 66 -0.56 12.94 12.81
N ALA A 67 -0.15 13.51 11.67
CA ALA A 67 -0.26 14.95 11.41
C ALA A 67 -1.71 15.44 11.51
N PHE A 68 -2.66 14.67 10.96
CA PHE A 68 -4.08 14.99 11.04
C PHE A 68 -4.60 14.92 12.48
N ILE A 69 -4.21 13.88 13.25
CA ILE A 69 -4.56 13.75 14.67
C ILE A 69 -4.06 14.97 15.46
N TRP A 70 -2.79 15.35 15.31
CA TRP A 70 -2.22 16.52 15.99
C TRP A 70 -2.89 17.82 15.58
N TYR A 71 -3.16 18.01 14.30
CA TYR A 71 -3.88 19.18 13.79
C TYR A 71 -5.29 19.29 14.41
N MET A 72 -6.01 18.17 14.52
CA MET A 72 -7.32 18.12 15.16
C MET A 72 -7.25 18.44 16.66
N ILE A 73 -6.25 17.92 17.38
CA ILE A 73 -6.05 18.21 18.81
C ILE A 73 -5.85 19.71 19.02
N ILE A 74 -4.98 20.35 18.23
CA ILE A 74 -4.69 21.78 18.36
C ILE A 74 -5.91 22.64 18.04
N LYS A 75 -6.70 22.24 17.03
CA LYS A 75 -7.95 22.92 16.68
C LYS A 75 -9.03 22.78 17.75
N VAL A 76 -9.12 21.64 18.42
CA VAL A 76 -10.09 21.39 19.50
C VAL A 76 -9.65 22.01 20.82
N HIS A 77 -8.36 21.98 21.13
CA HIS A 77 -7.80 22.48 22.38
C HIS A 77 -7.97 23.99 22.52
N GLY A 78 -7.88 24.74 21.42
CA GLY A 78 -8.37 26.12 21.38
C GLY A 78 -7.61 27.12 22.27
N ASP A 79 -6.42 26.80 22.76
CA ASP A 79 -5.74 27.62 23.77
C ASP A 79 -4.72 28.59 23.18
N ARG A 80 -5.05 29.88 23.28
CA ARG A 80 -4.15 31.01 23.05
C ARG A 80 -3.27 31.33 24.26
N ALA A 81 -3.51 30.70 25.41
CA ALA A 81 -2.80 31.00 26.66
C ALA A 81 -1.69 29.97 26.97
N GLU A 82 -1.95 28.66 26.81
CA GLU A 82 -0.95 27.60 27.00
C GLU A 82 -1.06 26.57 25.86
N PRO A 83 -0.26 26.70 24.78
CA PRO A 83 -0.34 25.74 23.68
C PRO A 83 0.21 24.37 24.12
N CYS A 84 -0.47 23.30 23.72
CA CYS A 84 0.00 21.92 23.93
C CYS A 84 1.39 21.65 23.32
N ILE A 85 1.67 22.26 22.16
CA ILE A 85 2.94 22.18 21.44
C ILE A 85 3.23 23.58 20.90
N TYR A 86 4.44 24.09 21.11
CA TYR A 86 4.80 25.42 20.68
C TYR A 86 4.98 25.45 19.16
N ASN A 87 4.57 26.54 18.51
CA ASN A 87 4.86 26.77 17.10
C ASN A 87 4.23 25.74 16.11
N VAL A 88 3.14 25.07 16.51
CA VAL A 88 2.37 24.12 15.67
C VAL A 88 0.96 24.65 15.40
N GLU A 89 0.85 25.74 14.63
CA GLU A 89 -0.47 26.37 14.38
C GLU A 89 -1.10 25.95 13.04
N THR A 90 -0.30 25.42 12.12
CA THR A 90 -0.72 25.06 10.76
C THR A 90 -0.64 23.56 10.52
N PHE A 91 -1.37 23.07 9.51
CA PHE A 91 -1.30 21.67 9.09
C PHE A 91 0.13 21.27 8.70
N THR A 92 0.85 22.14 7.99
CA THR A 92 2.26 21.92 7.61
C THR A 92 3.16 21.80 8.83
N ALA A 93 2.96 22.63 9.86
CA ALA A 93 3.71 22.52 11.11
C ALA A 93 3.40 21.21 11.84
N SER A 94 2.12 20.78 11.86
CA SER A 94 1.69 19.51 12.46
C SER A 94 2.27 18.31 11.71
N PHE A 95 2.40 18.41 10.39
CA PHE A 95 3.03 17.39 9.54
C PHE A 95 4.53 17.26 9.80
N LEU A 96 5.25 18.38 9.86
CA LEU A 96 6.67 18.38 10.19
C LEU A 96 6.91 17.81 11.61
N PHE A 97 6.06 18.19 12.58
CA PHE A 97 6.10 17.62 13.92
C PHE A 97 5.87 16.10 13.92
N SER A 98 4.92 15.59 13.12
CA SER A 98 4.70 14.15 12.98
C SER A 98 5.91 13.41 12.39
N ILE A 99 6.66 14.03 11.47
CA ILE A 99 7.88 13.43 10.90
C ILE A 99 8.97 13.39 11.97
N GLU A 100 9.20 14.52 12.64
CA GLU A 100 10.24 14.68 13.65
C GLU A 100 10.07 13.70 14.81
N THR A 101 8.82 13.45 15.22
CA THR A 101 8.50 12.49 16.28
C THR A 101 8.65 11.04 15.83
N GLN A 102 8.11 10.64 14.67
CA GLN A 102 8.20 9.25 14.20
C GLN A 102 9.62 8.84 13.79
N HIS A 103 10.39 9.77 13.22
CA HIS A 103 11.80 9.54 12.86
C HIS A 103 12.75 9.83 14.02
N THR A 104 12.22 10.23 15.19
CA THR A 104 13.01 10.55 16.38
C THR A 104 14.12 11.58 16.13
N ILE A 105 13.90 12.50 15.18
CA ILE A 105 14.86 13.54 14.82
C ILE A 105 14.89 14.61 15.91
N GLY A 106 13.71 15.04 16.37
CA GLY A 106 13.57 15.89 17.55
C GLY A 106 14.35 17.21 17.50
N TYR A 107 14.17 18.03 16.46
CA TYR A 107 14.89 19.32 16.34
C TYR A 107 14.63 20.31 17.49
N GLY A 108 13.58 20.11 18.29
CA GLY A 108 13.35 20.85 19.55
C GLY A 108 12.87 22.30 19.38
N HIS A 109 12.49 22.71 18.17
CA HIS A 109 11.96 24.05 17.87
C HIS A 109 10.42 24.13 17.99
N ARG A 110 9.77 23.06 18.46
CA ARG A 110 8.31 22.90 18.54
C ARG A 110 7.91 22.29 19.87
#